data_AF-A0A8H8X1I8-F1
#
_entry.id   AF-A0A8H8X1I8-F1
#
_cell.length_a   1.000
_cell.length_b   1.000
_cell.length_c   1.000
_cell.angle_alpha   90.00
_cell.angle_beta   90.00
_cell.angle_gamma   90.00
#
_symmetry.space_group_name_H-M   'P 1'
#
loop_
_entity.id
_entity.type
_entity.pdbx_description
1 polymer ?
#
loop_
_entity_poly.entity_id
_entity_poly.type
_entity_poly.pdbx_seq_one_letter_code
_entity_poly.pdbx_strand_id
1 'polypeptide(L)'
;MPAGPAYLWQVTLNTGDGRHSLRTDVTEQALVVARPLLDLVAEQPVAGLGLVRSEQYGSATILRVRDEAGPRCAIGVALRSRGAAQVWQALHDEGIAALATVPDSPPAAPWCGLVLADRMRDRPRPETMELVVLARVIGWAVVEQAT
;
A
#
# COMPACT_ATOMS: atom_id res chain seq x y z
N MET A 1 -15.52 18.74 -10.00
CA MET A 1 -14.46 17.82 -9.56
C MET A 1 -14.64 16.53 -10.34
N PRO A 2 -13.60 15.98 -10.99
CA PRO A 2 -13.74 14.66 -11.60
C PRO A 2 -14.13 13.66 -10.51
N ALA A 3 -15.06 12.76 -10.82
CA ALA A 3 -15.44 11.70 -9.90
C ALA A 3 -14.26 10.73 -9.78
N GLY A 4 -13.83 10.44 -8.55
CA GLY A 4 -12.84 9.38 -8.28
C GLY A 4 -13.36 8.00 -8.73
N PRO A 5 -12.51 6.97 -8.74
CA PRO A 5 -12.93 5.63 -9.12
C PRO A 5 -14.01 5.09 -8.16
N ALA A 6 -14.91 4.26 -8.69
CA ALA A 6 -15.97 3.65 -7.88
C ALA A 6 -15.40 2.71 -6.79
N TYR A 7 -14.26 2.07 -7.06
CA TYR A 7 -13.55 1.22 -6.12
C TYR A 7 -12.04 1.19 -6.42
N LEU A 8 -11.26 0.73 -5.45
CA LEU A 8 -9.88 0.26 -5.64
C LEU A 8 -9.84 -1.26 -5.49
N TRP A 9 -9.18 -1.97 -6.40
CA TRP A 9 -8.88 -3.39 -6.19
C TRP A 9 -7.77 -3.51 -5.14
N GLN A 10 -8.11 -3.92 -3.92
CA GLN A 10 -7.16 -4.14 -2.84
C GLN A 10 -6.71 -5.60 -2.88
N VAL A 11 -5.40 -5.86 -3.00
CA VAL A 11 -4.82 -7.21 -3.06
C VAL A 11 -3.69 -7.37 -2.04
N THR A 12 -3.68 -8.49 -1.33
CA THR A 12 -2.55 -8.90 -0.49
C THR A 12 -1.69 -9.89 -1.28
N LEU A 13 -0.49 -9.47 -1.67
CA LEU A 13 0.36 -10.24 -2.60
C LEU A 13 0.84 -11.56 -1.98
N ASN A 14 0.97 -11.63 -0.65
CA ASN A 14 1.34 -12.86 0.06
C ASN A 14 0.35 -14.01 -0.17
N THR A 15 -0.95 -13.71 -0.31
CA THR A 15 -2.00 -14.73 -0.47
C THR A 15 -2.68 -14.69 -1.84
N GLY A 16 -2.51 -13.60 -2.59
CA GLY A 16 -3.23 -13.37 -3.85
C GLY A 16 -4.68 -12.95 -3.64
N ASP A 17 -5.15 -12.85 -2.40
CA ASP A 17 -6.53 -12.50 -2.10
C ASP A 17 -6.78 -11.03 -2.43
N GLY A 18 -7.80 -10.81 -3.26
CA GLY A 18 -8.23 -9.48 -3.66
C GLY A 18 -9.68 -9.20 -3.31
N ARG A 19 -9.99 -7.92 -3.13
CA ARG A 19 -11.36 -7.44 -2.88
C ARG A 19 -11.53 -6.01 -3.39
N HIS A 20 -12.78 -5.63 -3.65
CA HIS A 20 -13.12 -4.22 -3.82
C HIS A 20 -13.01 -3.49 -2.48
N SER A 21 -12.34 -2.34 -2.49
CA SER A 21 -12.46 -1.34 -1.44
C SER A 21 -13.20 -0.13 -2.00
N LEU A 22 -14.16 0.37 -1.23
CA LEU A 22 -14.95 1.56 -1.53
C LEU A 22 -14.46 2.74 -0.71
N ARG A 23 -14.72 3.97 -1.18
CA ARG A 23 -14.34 5.20 -0.46
C ARG A 23 -14.98 5.27 0.93
N THR A 24 -16.20 4.72 1.05
CA THR A 24 -16.97 4.64 2.31
C THR A 24 -16.35 3.69 3.34
N ASP A 25 -15.39 2.84 2.95
CA ASP A 25 -14.68 1.95 3.87
C ASP A 25 -13.60 2.67 4.69
N VAL A 26 -13.35 3.95 4.39
CA VAL A 26 -12.29 4.75 4.98
C VAL A 26 -12.87 6.03 5.58
N THR A 27 -12.54 6.29 6.84
CA THR A 27 -12.98 7.51 7.53
C THR A 27 -12.12 8.71 7.13
N GLU A 28 -12.68 9.91 7.21
CA GLU A 28 -11.91 11.14 6.95
C GLU A 28 -10.74 11.30 7.94
N GLN A 29 -10.94 10.91 9.20
CA GLN A 29 -9.89 10.94 10.22
C GLN A 29 -8.69 10.07 9.83
N ALA A 30 -8.93 8.88 9.28
CA ALA A 30 -7.86 8.01 8.82
C ALA A 30 -7.09 8.65 7.65
N LEU A 31 -7.77 9.34 6.74
CA LEU A 31 -7.15 10.04 5.61
C LEU A 31 -6.30 11.23 6.06
N VAL A 32 -6.77 12.00 7.04
CA VAL A 32 -5.98 13.09 7.65
C VAL A 32 -4.64 12.58 8.19
N VAL A 33 -4.63 11.39 8.79
CA VAL A 33 -3.40 10.76 9.31
C VAL A 33 -2.53 10.19 8.18
N ALA A 34 -3.15 9.63 7.14
CA ALA A 34 -2.45 8.92 6.07
C ALA A 34 -1.82 9.85 5.02
N ARG A 35 -2.45 10.98 4.70
CA ARG A 35 -1.98 11.91 3.65
C ARG A 35 -0.52 12.36 3.87
N PRO A 36 -0.11 12.81 5.08
CA PRO A 36 1.28 13.21 5.33
C PRO A 36 2.31 12.08 5.10
N LEU A 37 1.91 10.82 5.22
CA LEU A 37 2.81 9.68 5.01
C LEU A 37 3.25 9.56 3.54
N LEU A 38 2.44 10.08 2.60
CA LEU A 38 2.73 10.04 1.17
C LEU A 38 3.86 11.00 0.78
N ASP A 39 4.16 11.99 1.63
CA ASP A 39 5.17 13.02 1.38
C ASP A 39 6.55 12.69 2.01
N LEU A 40 6.67 11.55 2.71
CA LEU A 40 7.89 11.13 3.40
C LEU A 40 8.92 10.53 2.43
N VAL A 41 9.60 11.36 1.63
CA VAL A 41 10.58 10.90 0.60
C VAL A 41 11.85 10.27 1.18
N ALA A 42 12.16 10.58 2.43
CA ALA A 42 13.20 9.94 3.24
C ALA A 42 12.54 9.21 4.41
N GLU A 43 13.23 8.23 4.97
CA GLU A 43 12.72 7.50 6.11
C GLU A 43 12.54 8.42 7.32
N GLN A 44 11.34 8.39 7.90
CA GLN A 44 11.01 9.16 9.09
C GLN A 44 10.32 8.29 10.13
N PRO A 45 10.62 8.48 11.42
CA PRO A 45 9.92 7.78 12.49
C PRO A 45 8.48 8.29 12.60
N VAL A 46 7.53 7.37 12.56
CA VAL A 46 6.10 7.62 12.73
C VAL A 46 5.61 6.81 13.92
N ALA A 47 5.03 7.50 14.90
CA ALA A 47 4.54 6.88 16.12
C ALA A 47 3.54 5.74 15.81
N GLY A 48 3.78 4.56 16.39
CA GLY A 48 2.97 3.36 16.18
C GLY A 48 3.24 2.59 14.88
N LEU A 49 3.93 3.17 13.89
CA LEU A 49 4.24 2.50 12.62
C LEU A 49 5.71 2.09 12.47
N GLY A 50 6.64 2.85 13.07
CA GLY A 50 8.08 2.65 12.87
C GLY A 50 8.63 3.66 11.87
N LEU A 51 9.63 3.26 11.08
CA LEU A 51 10.20 4.08 10.01
C LEU A 51 9.35 3.94 8.75
N VAL A 52 8.91 5.07 8.20
CA VAL A 52 8.06 5.14 7.00
C VAL A 52 8.77 5.93 5.92
N ARG A 53 8.68 5.45 4.68
CA ARG A 53 9.14 6.16 3.48
C ARG A 53 8.17 5.93 2.33
N SER A 54 7.92 6.98 1.56
CA SER A 54 7.11 6.99 0.35
C SER A 54 7.98 7.30 -0.87
N GLU A 55 7.74 6.59 -1.96
CA GLU A 55 8.39 6.81 -3.26
C GLU A 55 7.31 6.94 -4.33
N GLN A 56 7.40 7.99 -5.15
CA GLN A 56 6.47 8.24 -6.24
C GLN A 56 7.06 7.81 -7.58
N TYR A 57 6.24 7.14 -8.37
CA TYR A 57 6.52 6.61 -9.70
C TYR A 57 5.50 7.18 -10.68
N GLY A 58 5.61 8.49 -10.95
CA GLY A 58 4.63 9.22 -11.77
C GLY A 58 3.26 9.27 -11.09
N SER A 59 2.31 8.47 -11.56
CA SER A 59 0.94 8.40 -10.99
C SER A 59 0.71 7.18 -10.08
N ALA A 60 1.79 6.59 -9.57
CA ALA A 60 1.78 5.45 -8.68
C ALA A 60 2.74 5.69 -7.52
N THR A 61 2.51 5.03 -6.39
CA THR A 61 3.23 5.28 -5.13
C THR A 61 3.59 3.96 -4.47
N ILE A 62 4.76 3.88 -3.85
CA ILE A 62 5.12 2.80 -2.92
C ILE A 62 5.41 3.41 -1.56
N LEU A 63 4.70 2.95 -0.54
CA LEU A 63 4.98 3.27 0.85
C LEU A 63 5.58 2.04 1.53
N ARG A 64 6.72 2.21 2.20
CA ARG A 64 7.43 1.17 2.94
C ARG A 64 7.38 1.47 4.43
N VAL A 65 7.17 0.42 5.22
CA VAL A 65 7.17 0.49 6.68
C VAL A 65 8.19 -0.52 7.21
N ARG A 66 9.09 -0.07 8.07
CA ARG A 66 10.08 -0.92 8.75
C ARG A 66 10.23 -0.53 10.22
N ASP A 67 10.77 -1.42 11.02
CA ASP A 67 11.18 -1.14 12.40
C ASP A 67 12.63 -1.58 12.62
N GLU A 68 13.09 -1.57 13.88
CA GLU A 68 14.46 -1.94 14.24
C GLU A 68 14.81 -3.40 13.86
N ALA A 69 13.81 -4.28 13.82
CA ALA A 69 14.01 -5.68 13.43
C ALA A 69 13.93 -5.87 11.90
N GLY A 70 13.72 -4.80 11.11
CA GLY A 70 13.65 -4.84 9.65
C GLY A 70 12.27 -4.52 9.04
N PRO A 71 12.03 -4.90 7.76
CA PRO A 71 10.80 -4.57 7.04
C PRO A 71 9.55 -5.15 7.69
N ARG A 72 8.46 -4.37 7.70
CA ARG A 72 7.12 -4.80 8.14
C ARG A 72 6.19 -4.99 6.94
N CYS A 73 6.12 -4.00 6.05
CA CYS A 73 5.35 -4.10 4.82
C CYS A 73 5.80 -3.12 3.73
N ALA A 74 5.34 -3.39 2.52
CA ALA A 74 5.33 -2.46 1.39
C ALA A 74 3.90 -2.35 0.84
N ILE A 75 3.47 -1.13 0.53
CA ILE A 75 2.13 -0.81 0.00
C ILE A 75 2.32 -0.09 -1.33
N GLY A 76 1.92 -0.71 -2.43
CA GLY A 76 1.93 -0.10 -3.75
C GLY A 76 0.54 0.35 -4.16
N VAL A 77 0.41 1.54 -4.74
CA VAL A 77 -0.86 2.06 -5.25
C VAL A 77 -0.65 2.53 -6.68
N ALA A 78 -1.51 2.09 -7.60
CA ALA A 78 -1.49 2.56 -8.98
C ALA A 78 -2.89 2.98 -9.43
N LEU A 79 -3.04 4.23 -9.82
CA LEU A 79 -4.32 4.78 -10.29
C LEU A 79 -4.53 4.67 -11.80
N ARG A 80 -3.44 4.46 -12.55
CA ARG A 80 -3.42 4.41 -14.01
C ARG A 80 -2.47 3.32 -14.49
N SER A 81 -2.72 2.80 -15.69
CA SER A 81 -1.95 1.71 -16.30
C SER A 81 -0.45 2.02 -16.45
N ARG A 82 -0.08 3.28 -16.71
CA ARG A 82 1.31 3.68 -16.94
C ARG A 82 2.27 3.36 -15.77
N GLY A 83 1.80 3.49 -14.53
CA GLY A 83 2.62 3.20 -13.33
C GLY A 83 2.35 1.83 -12.72
N ALA A 84 1.30 1.13 -13.17
CA ALA A 84 0.84 -0.12 -12.57
C ALA A 84 1.90 -1.23 -12.67
N ALA A 85 2.38 -1.56 -13.87
CA ALA A 85 3.36 -2.62 -14.04
C ALA A 85 4.66 -2.35 -13.28
N GLN A 86 5.12 -1.10 -13.27
CA GLN A 86 6.35 -0.71 -12.57
C GLN A 86 6.23 -0.89 -11.06
N VAL A 87 5.16 -0.37 -10.44
CA VAL A 87 4.97 -0.50 -8.99
C VAL A 87 4.68 -1.94 -8.58
N TRP A 88 3.98 -2.70 -9.42
CA TRP A 88 3.75 -4.12 -9.20
C TRP A 88 5.05 -4.93 -9.19
N GLN A 89 5.92 -4.71 -10.18
CA GLN A 89 7.23 -5.35 -10.25
C GLN A 89 8.09 -4.96 -9.04
N ALA A 90 8.13 -3.68 -8.70
CA ALA A 90 8.89 -3.20 -7.54
C ALA A 90 8.45 -3.87 -6.23
N LEU A 91 7.14 -4.11 -6.02
CA LEU A 91 6.65 -4.87 -4.86
C LEU A 91 7.13 -6.33 -4.85
N HIS A 92 7.32 -6.96 -6.01
CA HIS A 92 7.85 -8.32 -6.10
C HIS A 92 9.37 -8.36 -5.89
N ASP A 93 10.08 -7.33 -6.35
CA ASP A 93 11.53 -7.22 -6.24
C ASP A 93 12.00 -6.82 -4.83
N GLU A 94 11.10 -6.38 -3.93
CA GLU A 94 11.43 -6.06 -2.54
C GLU A 94 12.12 -7.22 -1.80
N GLY A 95 11.78 -8.47 -2.13
CA GLY A 95 12.38 -9.65 -1.50
C GLY A 95 12.11 -9.79 0.00
N ILE A 96 11.10 -9.07 0.53
CA ILE A 96 10.77 -9.09 1.97
C ILE A 96 9.86 -10.26 2.38
N ALA A 97 9.28 -10.97 1.41
CA ALA A 97 8.37 -12.09 1.66
C ALA A 97 8.21 -13.02 0.46
N ALA A 98 7.72 -14.23 0.71
CA ALA A 98 7.16 -15.09 -0.32
C ALA A 98 5.78 -14.56 -0.78
N LEU A 99 5.58 -14.48 -2.10
CA LEU A 99 4.38 -13.94 -2.73
C LEU A 99 3.63 -15.05 -3.48
N ALA A 100 2.29 -15.02 -3.43
CA ALA A 100 1.43 -15.91 -4.20
C ALA A 100 1.06 -15.33 -5.58
N THR A 101 1.21 -14.03 -5.76
CA THR A 101 0.99 -13.34 -7.03
C THR A 101 2.19 -13.47 -7.96
N VAL A 102 1.96 -13.28 -9.27
CA VAL A 102 3.01 -13.33 -10.28
C VAL A 102 3.40 -11.92 -10.76
N PRO A 103 4.71 -11.65 -10.95
CA PRO A 103 5.21 -10.31 -11.26
C PRO A 103 4.80 -9.78 -12.64
N ASP A 104 4.50 -10.66 -13.59
CA ASP A 104 4.15 -10.31 -14.98
C ASP A 104 2.64 -10.12 -15.20
N SER A 105 1.80 -10.33 -14.18
CA SER A 105 0.34 -10.21 -14.26
C SER A 105 -0.22 -9.19 -13.24
N PRO A 106 0.08 -7.89 -13.38
CA PRO A 106 -0.50 -6.87 -12.51
C PRO A 106 -2.03 -6.79 -12.67
N PRO A 107 -2.78 -6.47 -11.60
CA PRO A 107 -4.20 -6.16 -11.72
C PRO A 107 -4.46 -4.95 -12.63
N ALA A 108 -5.64 -4.89 -13.22
CA ALA A 108 -6.09 -3.68 -13.92
C ALA A 108 -6.19 -2.51 -12.92
N ALA A 109 -5.64 -1.35 -13.29
CA ALA A 109 -5.74 -0.15 -12.46
C ALA A 109 -7.20 0.37 -12.43
N PRO A 110 -7.67 0.94 -11.30
CA PRO A 110 -6.88 1.28 -10.12
C PRO A 110 -6.80 0.17 -9.06
N TRP A 111 -5.64 0.01 -8.43
CA TRP A 111 -5.41 -1.01 -7.41
C TRP A 111 -4.49 -0.54 -6.28
N CYS A 112 -4.57 -1.25 -5.14
CA CYS A 112 -3.70 -1.11 -3.98
C CYS A 112 -3.19 -2.50 -3.56
N GLY A 113 -1.88 -2.71 -3.64
CA GLY A 113 -1.20 -3.94 -3.27
C GLY A 113 -0.53 -3.81 -1.91
N LEU A 114 -0.60 -4.87 -1.10
CA LEU A 114 0.10 -4.99 0.16
C LEU A 114 1.01 -6.22 0.13
N VAL A 115 2.27 -6.02 0.49
CA VAL A 115 3.22 -7.08 0.85
C VAL A 115 3.50 -6.98 2.34
N LEU A 116 3.20 -8.02 3.09
CA LEU A 116 3.63 -8.19 4.49
C LEU A 116 4.96 -8.95 4.50
N ALA A 117 5.94 -8.49 5.25
CA ALA A 117 7.21 -9.20 5.39
C ALA A 117 7.01 -10.57 6.06
N ASP A 118 7.84 -11.58 5.74
CA ASP A 118 7.65 -12.95 6.26
C ASP A 118 7.59 -13.01 7.79
N ARG A 119 8.41 -12.19 8.47
CA ARG A 119 8.44 -12.04 9.92
C ARG A 119 7.12 -11.56 10.54
N MET A 120 6.22 -10.97 9.77
CA MET A 120 4.89 -10.56 10.25
C MET A 120 3.98 -11.76 10.52
N ARG A 121 4.34 -12.96 10.06
CA ARG A 121 3.62 -14.21 10.36
C ARG A 121 3.58 -14.53 11.85
N ASP A 122 4.66 -14.23 12.56
CA ASP A 122 4.82 -14.54 13.98
C ASP A 122 4.42 -13.35 14.89
N ARG A 123 3.96 -12.24 14.29
CA ARG A 123 3.52 -11.06 15.04
C ARG A 123 2.07 -11.21 15.51
N PRO A 124 1.68 -10.51 16.60
CA PRO A 124 0.29 -10.46 17.02
C PRO A 124 -0.64 -10.06 15.88
N ARG A 125 -1.73 -10.80 15.69
CA ARG A 125 -2.73 -10.55 14.64
C ARG A 125 -3.20 -9.08 14.57
N PRO A 126 -3.45 -8.36 15.68
CA PRO A 126 -3.82 -6.94 15.62
C PRO A 126 -2.83 -6.08 14.84
N GLU A 127 -1.53 -6.26 15.03
CA GLU A 127 -0.50 -5.48 14.32
C GLU A 127 -0.54 -5.73 12.81
N THR A 128 -0.72 -6.99 12.40
CA THR A 128 -0.84 -7.34 10.99
C THR A 128 -2.12 -6.75 10.38
N MET A 129 -3.23 -6.77 11.13
CA MET A 129 -4.49 -6.19 10.68
C MET A 129 -4.41 -4.67 10.55
N GLU A 130 -3.68 -3.99 11.43
CA GLU A 130 -3.43 -2.55 11.32
C GLU A 130 -2.72 -2.19 10.00
N LEU A 131 -1.75 -2.99 9.55
CA LEU A 131 -1.09 -2.79 8.26
C LEU A 131 -2.05 -3.04 7.07
N VAL A 132 -2.95 -4.01 7.19
CA VAL A 132 -4.00 -4.27 6.17
C VAL A 132 -4.98 -3.09 6.06
N VAL A 133 -5.34 -2.50 7.20
CA VAL A 133 -6.16 -1.28 7.25
C VAL A 133 -5.38 -0.10 6.67
N LEU A 134 -4.12 0.10 7.09
CA LEU A 134 -3.25 1.15 6.58
C LEU A 134 -3.15 1.12 5.05
N ALA A 135 -2.93 -0.05 4.45
CA ALA A 135 -2.89 -0.20 3.00
C ALA A 135 -4.15 0.35 2.32
N ARG A 136 -5.34 0.02 2.86
CA ARG A 136 -6.61 0.53 2.33
C ARG A 136 -6.68 2.06 2.43
N VAL A 137 -6.33 2.62 3.59
CA VAL A 137 -6.37 4.07 3.82
C VAL A 137 -5.39 4.79 2.89
N ILE A 138 -4.18 4.26 2.73
CA ILE A 138 -3.16 4.78 1.81
C ILE A 138 -3.66 4.77 0.36
N GLY A 139 -4.28 3.67 -0.09
CA GLY A 139 -4.89 3.59 -1.41
C GLY A 139 -5.84 4.76 -1.69
N TRP A 140 -6.75 5.05 -0.76
CA TRP A 140 -7.70 6.15 -0.90
C TRP A 140 -7.07 7.54 -0.71
N ALA A 141 -6.04 7.68 0.13
CA ALA A 141 -5.30 8.93 0.27
C ALA A 141 -4.62 9.32 -1.06
N VAL A 142 -4.06 8.36 -1.79
CA VAL A 142 -3.46 8.58 -3.11
C VAL A 142 -4.52 8.97 -4.14
N VAL A 143 -5.72 8.35 -4.11
CA VAL A 143 -6.84 8.75 -4.98
C VAL A 143 -7.22 10.22 -4.77
N GLU A 144 -7.32 10.67 -3.53
CA GLU A 144 -7.73 12.03 -3.21
C GLU A 144 -6.68 13.08 -3.56
N GLN A 145 -5.38 12.76 -3.45
CA GLN A 145 -4.32 13.66 -3.90
C GLN A 145 -4.29 13.83 -5.43
N ALA A 146 -4.83 12.87 -6.18
CA ALA A 146 -4.81 12.87 -7.64
C ALA A 146 -6.06 13.49 -8.29
N THR A 147 -7.07 13.87 -7.50
CA THR A 147 -8.38 14.38 -7.95
C THR A 147 -8.46 15.89 -7.75
#